data_AF-A0A2E6SWN4-F1
#
_entry.id   AF-A0A2E6SWN4-F1
#
_cell.length_a   1.000
_cell.length_b   1.000
_cell.length_c   1.000
_cell.angle_alpha   90.00
_cell.angle_beta   90.00
_cell.angle_gamma   90.00
#
_symmetry.space_group_name_H-M   'P 1'
#
loop_
_entity.id
_entity.type
_entity.pdbx_description
1 polymer ?
#
loop_
_entity_poly.entity_id
_entity_poly.type
_entity_poly.pdbx_seq_one_letter_code
_entity_poly.pdbx_strand_id
1 'polypeptide(L)'
;MNNRAHTLSFCSQCTNRKFDFKKGIICGLINDIPNFQNTCPSYNEDHTVLQNKKEIEHKVLQSQQELNSIEKSFGLHEYGISNGILGGVIMIMIALIWFFGGQYFGVVYFYPPILFISGAYILFKGIQRRNLRKQKNIL
;
A
#
# COMPACT_ATOMS: atom_id res chain seq x y z
N MET A 1 30.21 -15.58 12.44
CA MET A 1 29.11 -15.99 11.53
C MET A 1 28.67 -14.76 10.77
N ASN A 2 28.84 -14.74 9.44
CA ASN A 2 28.50 -13.58 8.61
C ASN A 2 26.99 -13.56 8.35
N ASN A 3 26.29 -12.53 8.83
CA ASN A 3 24.88 -12.34 8.54
C ASN A 3 24.72 -11.74 7.13
N ARG A 4 24.61 -12.62 6.13
CA ARG A 4 24.52 -12.24 4.70
C ARG A 4 23.35 -11.31 4.42
N ALA A 5 22.23 -11.44 5.14
CA ALA A 5 21.07 -10.55 4.97
C ALA A 5 21.40 -9.10 5.40
N HIS A 6 22.14 -8.96 6.51
CA HIS A 6 22.60 -7.66 6.99
C HIS A 6 23.62 -7.04 6.04
N THR A 7 24.56 -7.81 5.53
CA THR A 7 25.54 -7.32 4.54
C THR A 7 24.86 -6.79 3.27
N LEU A 8 23.83 -7.48 2.79
CA LEU A 8 23.09 -7.11 1.59
C LEU A 8 22.30 -5.80 1.74
N SER A 9 21.74 -5.49 2.92
CA SER A 9 20.98 -4.26 3.11
C SER A 9 21.84 -3.00 2.99
N PHE A 10 23.10 -3.06 3.41
CA PHE A 10 24.05 -1.97 3.17
C PHE A 10 24.54 -1.95 1.73
N CYS A 11 24.92 -3.09 1.17
CA CYS A 11 25.44 -3.14 -0.20
C CYS A 11 24.39 -2.73 -1.26
N SER A 12 23.10 -2.97 -1.03
CA SER A 12 22.04 -2.54 -1.95
C SER A 12 21.87 -1.02 -2.01
N GLN A 13 22.27 -0.30 -0.97
CA GLN A 13 22.13 1.16 -0.85
C GLN A 13 23.46 1.90 -1.09
N CYS A 14 24.54 1.17 -1.36
CA CYS A 14 25.88 1.71 -1.54
C CYS A 14 26.17 2.03 -3.03
N THR A 15 26.85 3.13 -3.29
CA THR A 15 27.32 3.54 -4.64
C THR A 15 28.37 2.57 -5.20
N ASN A 16 29.17 1.96 -4.32
CA ASN A 16 30.23 1.02 -4.69
C ASN A 16 29.70 -0.39 -5.03
N ARG A 17 28.39 -0.55 -5.25
CA ARG A 17 27.81 -1.85 -5.60
C ARG A 17 28.12 -2.19 -7.06
N LYS A 18 28.49 -3.44 -7.30
CA LYS A 18 28.67 -4.00 -8.64
C LYS A 18 27.94 -5.34 -8.71
N PHE A 19 27.32 -5.63 -9.85
CA PHE A 19 26.63 -6.90 -10.05
C PHE A 19 27.56 -7.89 -10.76
N ASP A 20 27.69 -9.09 -10.19
CA ASP A 20 28.39 -10.22 -10.79
C ASP A 20 27.40 -11.38 -10.99
N PHE A 21 27.38 -11.97 -12.18
CA PHE A 21 26.41 -13.01 -12.53
C PHE A 21 26.56 -14.30 -11.71
N LYS A 22 27.74 -14.60 -11.15
CA LYS A 22 27.99 -15.81 -10.36
C LYS A 22 27.80 -15.59 -8.86
N LYS A 23 28.11 -14.39 -8.37
CA LYS A 23 28.15 -14.08 -6.92
C LYS A 23 27.03 -13.13 -6.45
N GLY A 24 26.31 -12.50 -7.37
CA GLY A 24 25.27 -11.50 -7.10
C GLY A 24 25.84 -10.11 -6.86
N ILE A 25 25.30 -9.36 -5.90
CA ILE A 25 25.80 -8.03 -5.53
C ILE A 25 27.14 -8.17 -4.80
N ILE A 26 28.21 -7.62 -5.39
CA ILE A 26 29.56 -7.57 -4.84
C ILE A 26 30.00 -6.11 -4.61
N CYS A 27 31.06 -5.91 -3.83
CA CYS A 27 31.68 -4.60 -3.66
C CYS A 27 32.66 -4.32 -4.81
N GLY A 28 32.49 -3.21 -5.53
CA GLY A 28 33.38 -2.80 -6.63
C GLY A 28 34.80 -2.43 -6.20
N LEU A 29 35.01 -2.09 -4.92
CA LEU A 29 36.33 -1.77 -4.36
C LEU A 29 37.20 -3.02 -4.15
N ILE A 30 36.56 -4.13 -3.74
CA ILE A 30 37.24 -5.39 -3.39
C ILE A 30 37.10 -6.42 -4.53
N ASN A 31 36.15 -6.21 -5.44
CA ASN A 31 35.72 -7.16 -6.47
C ASN A 31 35.29 -8.53 -5.90
N ASP A 32 34.83 -8.56 -4.65
CA ASP A 32 34.30 -9.77 -4.02
C ASP A 32 33.18 -9.45 -3.00
N ILE A 33 32.62 -10.50 -2.40
CA ILE A 33 31.59 -10.42 -1.36
C ILE A 33 32.22 -9.79 -0.10
N PRO A 34 31.72 -8.64 0.37
CA PRO A 34 32.27 -7.98 1.54
C PRO A 34 32.02 -8.78 2.82
N ASN A 35 33.00 -8.82 3.72
CA ASN A 35 33.03 -9.68 4.92
C ASN A 35 32.97 -8.87 6.24
N PHE A 36 32.03 -7.93 6.37
CA PHE A 36 31.86 -7.15 7.60
C PHE A 36 30.76 -7.70 8.51
N GLN A 37 30.95 -7.55 9.83
CA GLN A 37 30.01 -8.07 10.84
C GLN A 37 28.89 -7.07 11.17
N ASN A 38 29.23 -5.78 11.35
CA ASN A 38 28.26 -4.76 11.78
C ASN A 38 28.13 -3.59 10.79
N THR A 39 29.23 -3.08 10.23
CA THR A 39 29.21 -1.90 9.35
C THR A 39 30.33 -2.01 8.32
N CYS A 40 30.08 -1.54 7.10
CA CYS A 40 31.11 -1.46 6.06
C CYS A 40 31.97 -0.19 6.25
N PRO A 41 33.31 -0.31 6.40
CA PRO A 41 34.21 0.86 6.57
C PRO A 41 34.24 1.80 5.37
N SER A 42 33.98 1.27 4.17
CA SER A 42 33.96 2.01 2.91
C SER A 42 32.53 2.21 2.39
N TYR A 43 31.55 2.24 3.31
CA TYR A 43 30.17 2.52 2.96
C TYR A 43 30.04 3.95 2.44
N ASN A 44 29.54 4.08 1.22
CA ASN A 44 29.19 5.37 0.64
C ASN A 44 27.75 5.29 0.14
N GLU A 45 26.85 5.98 0.83
CA GLU A 45 25.42 5.93 0.56
C GLU A 45 25.09 6.57 -0.79
N ASP A 46 24.28 5.88 -1.59
CA ASP A 46 23.77 6.43 -2.85
C ASP A 46 22.47 7.21 -2.59
N HIS A 47 22.61 8.52 -2.42
CA HIS A 47 21.46 9.42 -2.18
C HIS A 47 20.41 9.36 -3.31
N THR A 48 20.77 8.94 -4.54
CA THR A 48 19.83 8.84 -5.67
C THR A 48 18.85 7.67 -5.53
N VAL A 49 19.30 6.55 -4.97
CA VAL A 49 18.47 5.35 -4.74
C VAL A 49 17.44 5.62 -3.65
N LEU A 50 17.82 6.40 -2.63
CA LEU A 50 16.92 6.81 -1.55
C LEU A 50 15.84 7.79 -2.04
N GLN A 51 16.18 8.72 -2.94
CA GLN A 51 15.22 9.65 -3.53
C GLN A 51 14.18 8.93 -4.40
N ASN A 52 14.62 8.01 -5.25
CA ASN A 52 13.71 7.24 -6.10
C ASN A 52 12.74 6.37 -5.27
N LYS A 53 13.22 5.77 -4.17
CA LYS A 53 12.35 5.00 -3.27
C LYS A 53 11.28 5.87 -2.62
N LYS A 54 11.65 7.08 -2.16
CA LYS A 54 10.71 8.05 -1.58
C LYS A 54 9.69 8.55 -2.61
N GLU A 55 10.12 8.77 -3.85
CA GLU A 55 9.22 9.23 -4.92
C GLU A 55 8.21 8.15 -5.32
N ILE A 56 8.64 6.89 -5.42
CA ILE A 56 7.75 5.75 -5.70
C ILE A 56 6.75 5.57 -4.54
N GLU A 57 7.21 5.63 -3.30
CA GLU A 57 6.36 5.52 -2.11
C GLU A 57 5.34 6.68 -2.04
N HIS A 58 5.75 7.89 -2.42
CA HIS A 58 4.86 9.06 -2.47
C HIS A 58 3.81 8.94 -3.59
N LYS A 59 4.18 8.46 -4.79
CA LYS A 59 3.23 8.24 -5.90
C LYS A 59 2.19 7.16 -5.58
N VAL A 60 2.60 6.08 -4.91
CA VAL A 60 1.69 5.03 -4.46
C VAL A 60 0.72 5.57 -3.39
N LEU A 61 1.21 6.34 -2.42
CA LEU A 61 0.34 6.99 -1.43
C LEU A 61 -0.67 7.95 -2.07
N GLN A 62 -0.24 8.75 -3.06
CA GLN A 62 -1.09 9.72 -3.74
C GLN A 62 -2.26 9.09 -4.49
N SER A 63 -2.03 7.99 -5.21
CA SER A 63 -3.11 7.26 -5.92
C SER A 63 -4.16 6.70 -4.95
N GLN A 64 -3.74 6.27 -3.76
CA GLN A 64 -4.63 5.87 -2.69
C GLN A 64 -5.36 7.08 -2.07
N GLN A 65 -4.71 8.24 -2.06
CA GLN A 65 -5.20 9.48 -1.45
C GLN A 65 -6.30 10.15 -2.27
N GLU A 66 -6.29 10.05 -3.59
CA GLU A 66 -7.36 10.57 -4.47
C GLU A 66 -8.69 9.81 -4.31
N LEU A 67 -8.62 8.49 -4.13
CA LEU A 67 -9.82 7.70 -3.81
C LEU A 67 -10.36 8.04 -2.42
N ASN A 68 -9.46 8.31 -1.46
CA ASN A 68 -9.81 8.70 -0.09
C ASN A 68 -10.24 10.17 0.03
N SER A 69 -9.89 11.06 -0.91
CA SER A 69 -10.26 12.47 -0.85
C SER A 69 -11.71 12.68 -1.27
N ILE A 70 -12.21 11.89 -2.22
CA ILE A 70 -13.64 11.78 -2.51
C ILE A 70 -14.40 11.29 -1.26
N GLU A 71 -13.85 10.32 -0.53
CA GLU A 71 -14.41 9.81 0.73
C GLU A 71 -14.46 10.87 1.84
N LYS A 72 -13.46 11.75 1.94
CA LYS A 72 -13.41 12.84 2.93
C LYS A 72 -14.36 14.00 2.64
N SER A 73 -14.77 14.18 1.38
CA SER A 73 -15.65 15.29 1.00
C SER A 73 -17.11 15.08 1.41
N PHE A 74 -17.49 13.84 1.76
CA PHE A 74 -18.79 13.53 2.36
C PHE A 74 -18.72 13.79 3.86
N GLY A 75 -19.11 15.01 4.30
CA GLY A 75 -18.96 15.56 5.66
C GLY A 75 -19.74 14.86 6.79
N LEU A 76 -19.60 13.55 6.93
CA LEU A 76 -20.29 12.73 7.93
C LEU A 76 -19.36 12.29 9.09
N HIS A 77 -18.20 12.93 9.22
CA HIS A 77 -17.26 12.72 10.34
C HIS A 77 -17.90 12.96 11.71
N GLU A 78 -18.96 13.78 11.75
CA GLU A 78 -19.68 14.15 12.98
C GLU A 78 -20.40 12.96 13.66
N TYR A 79 -20.72 11.90 12.92
CA TYR A 79 -21.45 10.73 13.45
C TYR A 79 -20.57 9.58 13.98
N GLY A 80 -19.24 9.75 14.10
CA GLY A 80 -18.34 8.70 14.62
C GLY A 80 -18.26 7.45 13.73
N ILE A 81 -18.74 7.52 12.50
CA ILE A 81 -18.67 6.46 11.51
C ILE A 81 -17.32 6.60 10.77
N SER A 82 -16.36 5.73 11.08
CA SER A 82 -15.17 5.49 10.23
C SER A 82 -15.53 5.46 8.75
N ASN A 83 -14.82 6.32 8.03
CA ASN A 83 -15.02 6.68 6.64
C ASN A 83 -15.20 5.46 5.72
N GLY A 84 -14.44 4.37 5.93
CA GLY A 84 -14.51 3.18 5.08
C GLY A 84 -15.83 2.38 5.17
N ILE A 85 -16.54 2.44 6.31
CA ILE A 85 -17.87 1.81 6.41
C ILE A 85 -18.89 2.65 5.65
N LEU A 86 -18.83 3.97 5.83
CA LEU A 86 -19.75 4.89 5.18
C LEU A 86 -19.61 4.86 3.66
N GLY A 87 -18.38 4.87 3.15
CA GLY A 87 -18.11 4.75 1.72
C GLY A 87 -18.68 3.47 1.12
N GLY A 88 -18.57 2.34 1.83
CA GLY A 88 -19.19 1.08 1.44
C GLY A 88 -20.72 1.14 1.37
N VAL A 89 -21.36 1.77 2.36
CA VAL A 89 -22.83 1.95 2.38
C VAL A 89 -23.30 2.81 1.21
N ILE A 90 -22.65 3.94 0.96
CA ILE A 90 -23.02 4.86 -0.13
C ILE A 90 -22.86 4.18 -1.50
N MET A 91 -21.75 3.47 -1.72
CA MET A 91 -21.53 2.70 -2.95
C MET A 91 -22.65 1.68 -3.21
N ILE A 92 -23.08 0.97 -2.17
CA ILE A 92 -24.18 -0.01 -2.26
C ILE A 92 -25.49 0.71 -2.61
N MET A 93 -25.80 1.82 -1.95
CA MET A 93 -27.02 2.59 -2.22
C MET A 93 -27.10 3.07 -3.67
N ILE A 94 -25.99 3.60 -4.22
CA ILE A 94 -25.91 4.04 -5.61
C ILE A 94 -26.09 2.86 -6.58
N ALA A 95 -25.46 1.72 -6.29
CA ALA A 95 -25.60 0.52 -7.11
C ALA A 95 -27.06 0.03 -7.16
N LEU A 96 -27.76 0.03 -6.02
CA LEU A 96 -29.19 -0.35 -5.96
C LEU A 96 -30.07 0.63 -6.73
N ILE A 97 -29.86 1.94 -6.57
CA ILE A 97 -30.63 2.97 -7.30
C ILE A 97 -30.47 2.78 -8.80
N TRP A 98 -29.25 2.56 -9.29
CA TRP A 98 -29.00 2.36 -10.71
C TRP A 98 -29.60 1.05 -11.22
N PHE A 99 -29.46 -0.03 -10.44
CA PHE A 99 -30.00 -1.34 -10.79
C PHE A 99 -31.53 -1.31 -10.93
N PHE A 100 -32.24 -0.78 -9.93
CA PHE A 100 -33.70 -0.69 -9.95
C PHE A 100 -34.22 0.39 -10.90
N GLY A 101 -33.53 1.54 -10.99
CA GLY A 101 -33.87 2.60 -11.93
C GLY A 101 -33.73 2.15 -13.37
N GLY A 102 -32.61 1.51 -13.72
CA GLY A 102 -32.40 0.95 -15.06
C GLY A 102 -33.47 -0.08 -15.43
N GLN A 103 -33.80 -0.98 -14.50
CA GLN A 103 -34.85 -1.97 -14.70
C GLN A 103 -36.21 -1.33 -15.04
N TYR A 104 -36.54 -0.19 -14.42
CA TYR A 104 -37.78 0.55 -14.69
C TYR A 104 -37.80 1.19 -16.09
N PHE A 105 -36.66 1.69 -16.57
CA PHE A 105 -36.54 2.31 -17.90
C PHE A 105 -36.21 1.31 -19.02
N GLY A 106 -36.19 0.01 -18.75
CA GLY A 106 -35.84 -1.03 -19.71
C GLY A 106 -34.35 -1.06 -20.09
N VAL A 107 -33.50 -0.38 -19.32
CA VAL A 107 -32.05 -0.34 -19.52
C VAL A 107 -31.39 -1.26 -18.49
N VAL A 108 -30.89 -2.40 -18.95
CA VAL A 108 -30.20 -3.36 -18.07
C VAL A 108 -28.72 -2.99 -17.97
N TYR A 109 -28.32 -2.57 -16.77
CA TYR A 109 -26.93 -2.31 -16.44
C TYR A 109 -26.30 -3.57 -15.83
N PHE A 110 -25.20 -4.06 -16.40
CA PHE A 110 -24.53 -5.31 -15.95
C PHE A 110 -23.46 -5.10 -14.86
N TYR A 111 -23.00 -3.87 -14.66
CA TYR A 111 -21.98 -3.54 -13.64
C TYR A 111 -22.48 -3.37 -12.19
N PRO A 112 -23.76 -3.01 -11.90
CA PRO A 112 -24.21 -2.82 -10.52
C PRO A 112 -23.99 -4.04 -9.59
N PRO A 113 -24.16 -5.30 -10.03
CA PRO A 113 -23.81 -6.47 -9.21
C PRO A 113 -22.34 -6.52 -8.81
N ILE A 114 -21.41 -6.14 -9.72
CA ILE A 114 -19.97 -6.14 -9.45
C ILE A 114 -19.63 -5.03 -8.44
N LEU A 115 -20.21 -3.84 -8.61
CA LEU A 115 -20.06 -2.73 -7.66
C LEU A 115 -20.60 -3.10 -6.27
N PHE A 116 -21.77 -3.74 -6.22
CA PHE A 116 -22.37 -4.19 -4.96
C PHE A 116 -21.44 -5.15 -4.19
N ILE A 117 -20.86 -6.16 -4.86
CA ILE A 117 -19.95 -7.12 -4.22
C ILE A 117 -18.67 -6.42 -3.72
N SER A 118 -18.09 -5.53 -4.53
CA SER A 118 -16.89 -4.80 -4.14
C SER A 118 -17.13 -3.86 -2.95
N GLY A 119 -18.27 -3.15 -2.93
CA GLY A 119 -18.70 -2.31 -1.83
C GLY A 119 -18.96 -3.11 -0.54
N ALA A 120 -19.64 -4.25 -0.65
CA ALA A 120 -19.85 -5.17 0.46
C ALA A 120 -18.53 -5.68 1.04
N TYR A 121 -17.58 -6.09 0.19
CA TYR A 121 -16.25 -6.54 0.64
C TYR A 121 -15.51 -5.45 1.44
N ILE A 122 -15.51 -4.21 0.95
CA ILE A 122 -14.88 -3.07 1.64
C ILE A 122 -15.57 -2.80 2.99
N LEU A 123 -16.90 -2.84 3.02
CA LEU A 123 -17.70 -2.62 4.22
C LEU A 123 -17.45 -3.70 5.28
N PHE A 124 -17.46 -4.98 4.90
CA PHE A 124 -17.13 -6.09 5.79
C PHE A 124 -15.71 -5.98 6.35
N LYS A 125 -14.73 -5.69 5.47
CA LYS A 125 -13.34 -5.45 5.87
C LYS A 125 -13.21 -4.24 6.80
N GLY A 126 -14.00 -3.19 6.58
CA GLY A 126 -14.07 -2.00 7.43
C GLY A 126 -14.61 -2.30 8.82
N ILE A 127 -15.71 -3.07 8.91
CA ILE A 127 -16.29 -3.53 10.17
C ILE A 127 -15.30 -4.42 10.93
N GLN A 128 -14.68 -5.39 10.25
CA GLN A 128 -13.72 -6.31 10.87
C GLN A 128 -12.53 -5.56 11.49
N ARG A 129 -11.99 -4.53 10.80
CA ARG A 129 -10.91 -3.70 11.36
C ARG A 129 -11.34 -2.92 12.60
N ARG A 130 -12.59 -2.44 12.69
CA ARG A 130 -13.08 -1.77 13.90
C ARG A 130 -13.13 -2.72 15.09
N ASN A 131 -13.64 -3.95 14.89
CA ASN A 131 -13.69 -4.95 15.95
C ASN A 131 -12.28 -5.32 16.44
N LEU A 132 -11.31 -5.47 15.53
CA LEU A 132 -9.91 -5.72 15.88
C LEU A 132 -9.27 -4.56 16.66
N ARG A 133 -9.53 -3.30 16.26
CA ARG A 133 -9.05 -2.12 17.01
C ARG A 133 -9.66 -2.03 18.41
N LYS A 134 -10.95 -2.37 18.55
CA LYS A 134 -11.63 -2.38 19.85
C LYS A 134 -11.01 -3.43 20.78
N GLN A 135 -10.65 -4.61 20.26
CA GLN A 135 -9.99 -5.67 21.04
C GLN A 135 -8.58 -5.26 21.51
N LYS A 136 -7.79 -4.60 20.65
CA LYS A 136 -6.43 -4.15 21.00
C LYS A 136 -6.41 -3.05 22.07
N ASN A 137 -7.48 -2.28 22.21
CA ASN A 137 -7.57 -1.22 23.24
C ASN A 137 -8.07 -1.72 24.61
N ILE A 138 -8.42 -3.01 24.73
CA ILE A 138 -8.90 -3.63 25.99
C ILE A 138 -7.78 -4.48 26.64
N LEU A 139 -6.66 -4.71 25.93
CA LEU A 139 -5.52 -5.54 26.34
C LEU A 139 -4.28 -4.65 26.52
#